data_AF-A0A0D7WYC5-F1
#
_entry.id   AF-A0A0D7WYC5-F1
#
_cell.length_a   1.000
_cell.length_b   1.000
_cell.length_c   1.000
_cell.angle_alpha   90.00
_cell.angle_beta   90.00
_cell.angle_gamma   90.00
#
_symmetry.space_group_name_H-M   'P 1'
#
loop_
_entity.id
_entity.type
_entity.pdbx_description
1 polymer ?
#
loop_
_entity_poly.entity_id
_entity_poly.type
_entity_poly.pdbx_seq_one_letter_code
_entity_poly.pdbx_strand_id
1 'polypeptide(L)'
;MAKEILWSEDQEFAYGIKAEFINKEDFIATVKAEHEDLTGEEFDVVDVEVCTGLYTDETLEAEKIILLKYTNVQIENWYVGRVEEKEV
;
A
#
# COMPACT_ATOMS: atom_id res chain seq x y z
N MET A 1 15.23 8.70 0.31
CA MET A 1 13.81 9.09 0.36
C MET A 1 13.18 8.20 1.41
N ALA A 2 12.30 8.74 2.26
CA ALA A 2 11.59 7.90 3.23
C ALA A 2 10.70 6.94 2.42
N LYS A 3 10.65 5.67 2.81
CA LYS A 3 9.73 4.71 2.20
C LYS A 3 8.35 5.10 2.70
N GLU A 4 7.42 5.43 1.81
CA GLU A 4 6.08 5.83 2.21
C GLU A 4 5.13 4.63 2.11
N ILE A 5 4.47 4.29 3.22
CA ILE A 5 3.40 3.31 3.24
C ILE A 5 2.06 4.05 3.25
N LEU A 6 1.22 3.73 2.27
CA LEU A 6 -0.16 4.17 2.25
C LEU A 6 -1.04 3.09 2.86
N TRP A 7 -2.08 3.51 3.58
CA TRP A 7 -3.01 2.62 4.26
C TRP A 7 -4.40 2.77 3.66
N SER A 8 -5.16 1.67 3.55
CA SER A 8 -6.59 1.75 3.26
C SER A 8 -7.33 2.49 4.38
N GLU A 9 -8.50 3.03 4.10
CA GLU A 9 -9.32 3.74 5.10
C GLU A 9 -9.57 2.90 6.36
N ASP A 10 -9.83 1.60 6.18
CA ASP A 10 -10.06 0.64 7.27
C ASP A 10 -8.76 0.04 7.85
N GLN A 11 -7.59 0.48 7.39
CA GLN A 11 -6.25 -0.04 7.76
C GLN A 11 -6.02 -1.55 7.51
N GLU A 12 -6.95 -2.23 6.80
CA GLU A 12 -6.82 -3.64 6.42
C GLU A 12 -5.75 -3.91 5.36
N PHE A 13 -5.41 -2.91 4.54
CA PHE A 13 -4.43 -3.03 3.46
C PHE A 13 -3.34 -1.96 3.55
N ALA A 14 -2.11 -2.39 3.32
CA ALA A 14 -0.94 -1.54 3.18
C ALA A 14 -0.44 -1.55 1.73
N TYR A 15 -0.08 -0.37 1.23
CA TYR A 15 0.40 -0.16 -0.12
C TYR A 15 1.76 0.52 -0.10
N GLY A 16 2.71 0.00 -0.88
CA GLY A 16 4.05 0.61 -1.02
C GLY A 16 4.51 0.59 -2.46
N ILE A 17 5.11 1.68 -2.94
CA ILE A 17 5.66 1.76 -4.30
C ILE A 17 6.80 0.75 -4.44
N LYS A 18 6.66 -0.25 -5.31
CA LYS A 18 7.61 -1.37 -5.45
C LYS A 18 9.05 -0.91 -5.68
N ALA A 19 9.25 0.19 -6.40
CA ALA A 19 10.58 0.74 -6.69
C ALA A 19 11.33 1.25 -5.43
N GLU A 20 10.62 1.53 -4.34
CA GLU A 20 11.19 1.98 -3.07
C GLU A 20 11.63 0.85 -2.15
N PHE A 21 11.24 -0.39 -2.46
CA PHE A 21 11.57 -1.58 -1.68
C PHE A 21 12.55 -2.48 -2.43
N ILE A 22 13.50 -3.05 -1.69
CA ILE A 22 14.50 -3.95 -2.26
C ILE A 22 13.83 -5.26 -2.72
N ASN A 23 12.89 -5.75 -1.91
CA ASN A 23 12.15 -6.98 -2.14
C ASN A 23 10.85 -6.98 -1.30
N LYS A 24 10.08 -8.07 -1.41
CA LYS A 24 8.83 -8.26 -0.64
C LYS A 24 9.06 -8.31 0.88
N GLU A 25 10.17 -8.87 1.35
CA GLU A 25 10.46 -8.98 2.79
C GLU A 25 10.75 -7.60 3.41
N ASP A 26 11.44 -6.74 2.66
CA ASP A 26 11.73 -5.36 3.02
C ASP A 26 10.46 -4.51 3.11
N PHE A 27 9.48 -4.76 2.23
CA PHE A 27 8.14 -4.18 2.33
C PHE A 27 7.42 -4.63 3.60
N ILE A 28 7.34 -5.95 3.84
CA ILE A 28 6.69 -6.51 5.04
C ILE A 28 7.32 -5.95 6.33
N ALA A 29 8.65 -5.89 6.40
CA ALA A 29 9.35 -5.37 7.57
C ALA A 29 9.06 -3.88 7.80
N THR A 30 8.98 -3.08 6.74
CA THR A 30 8.66 -1.65 6.84
C THR A 30 7.23 -1.43 7.32
N VAL A 31 6.26 -2.17 6.77
CA VAL A 31 4.85 -2.11 7.18
C VAL A 31 4.68 -2.50 8.65
N LYS A 32 5.33 -3.59 9.08
CA LYS A 32 5.29 -4.03 10.48
C LYS A 32 5.87 -2.98 11.43
N ALA A 33 7.01 -2.38 11.08
CA ALA A 33 7.65 -1.36 11.90
C ALA A 33 6.77 -0.10 12.05
N GLU A 34 6.20 0.43 10.96
CA GLU A 34 5.33 1.61 11.06
C GLU A 34 4.06 1.32 11.85
N HIS A 35 3.46 0.14 11.68
CA HIS A 35 2.23 -0.21 12.37
C HIS A 35 2.44 -0.48 13.86
N GLU A 36 3.55 -1.15 14.23
CA GLU A 36 3.95 -1.34 15.63
C GLU A 36 4.20 0.01 16.32
N ASP A 37 4.85 0.96 15.64
CA ASP A 37 5.05 2.32 16.16
C ASP A 37 3.73 3.08 16.37
N LEU A 38 2.71 2.83 15.55
CA LEU A 38 1.41 3.49 15.60
C LEU A 38 0.44 2.88 16.64
N THR A 39 0.42 1.56 16.75
CA THR A 39 -0.60 0.81 17.51
C THR A 39 -0.05 0.07 18.73
N GLY A 40 1.24 -0.26 18.74
CA GLY A 40 1.88 -1.05 19.79
C GLY A 40 1.54 -2.54 19.78
N GLU A 41 0.86 -3.02 18.74
CA GLU A 41 0.40 -4.41 18.59
C GLU A 41 1.21 -5.15 17.50
N GLU A 42 1.35 -6.48 17.64
CA GLU A 42 2.02 -7.31 16.63
C GLU A 42 1.01 -7.78 15.56
N PHE A 43 1.35 -7.56 14.29
CA PHE A 43 0.53 -7.97 13.15
C PHE A 43 1.32 -8.79 12.15
N ASP A 44 0.60 -9.52 11.31
CA ASP A 44 1.13 -10.20 10.14
C ASP A 44 0.67 -9.51 8.85
N VAL A 45 1.62 -9.40 7.91
CA VAL A 45 1.35 -8.90 6.57
C VAL A 45 1.29 -10.11 5.66
N VAL A 46 0.08 -10.46 5.26
CA VAL A 46 -0.24 -11.65 4.46
C VAL A 46 -0.63 -11.27 3.04
N ASP A 47 -0.70 -12.28 2.17
CA ASP A 47 -1.20 -12.14 0.80
C ASP A 47 -0.51 -11.05 -0.04
N VAL A 48 0.78 -10.80 0.23
CA VAL A 48 1.48 -9.72 -0.47
C VAL A 48 1.67 -10.05 -1.95
N GLU A 49 1.11 -9.22 -2.81
CA GLU A 49 1.18 -9.29 -4.26
C GLU A 49 1.77 -8.00 -4.86
N VAL A 50 2.09 -8.06 -6.17
CA VAL A 50 2.52 -6.89 -6.94
C VAL A 50 1.45 -6.57 -7.96
N CYS A 51 0.88 -5.37 -7.87
CA CYS A 51 -0.14 -4.90 -8.79
C CYS A 51 0.30 -3.59 -9.44
N THR A 52 -0.08 -3.36 -10.70
CA THR A 52 -0.03 -2.02 -11.27
C THR A 52 -1.23 -1.24 -10.78
N GLY A 53 -0.99 -0.17 -10.05
CA GLY A 53 -2.00 0.62 -9.35
C GLY A 53 -2.00 2.08 -9.80
N LEU A 54 -3.15 2.71 -9.67
CA LEU A 54 -3.35 4.14 -9.86
C LEU A 54 -3.49 4.79 -8.49
N TYR A 55 -2.60 5.72 -8.16
CA TYR A 55 -2.78 6.61 -7.02
C TYR A 55 -3.32 7.96 -7.49
N THR A 56 -4.42 8.41 -6.87
CA THR A 56 -5.10 9.66 -7.19
C THR A 56 -5.81 10.18 -5.93
N ASP A 57 -5.92 11.51 -5.81
CA ASP A 57 -6.57 12.17 -4.68
C ASP A 57 -8.10 12.02 -4.66
N GLU A 58 -8.72 11.53 -5.75
CA GLU A 58 -10.17 11.40 -5.89
C GLU A 58 -10.60 9.99 -6.26
N THR A 59 -11.75 9.54 -5.75
CA THR A 59 -12.33 8.25 -6.13
C THR A 59 -12.69 8.21 -7.62
N LEU A 60 -12.28 7.14 -8.30
CA LEU A 60 -12.61 6.90 -9.71
C LEU A 60 -13.97 6.20 -9.83
N GLU A 61 -14.95 6.88 -10.42
CA GLU A 61 -16.26 6.30 -10.71
C GLU A 61 -16.17 5.19 -11.77
N ALA A 62 -16.94 4.11 -11.59
CA ALA A 62 -16.84 2.89 -12.39
C ALA A 62 -17.16 3.06 -13.89
N GLU A 63 -17.96 4.06 -14.27
CA GLU A 63 -18.40 4.29 -15.65
C GLU A 63 -17.91 5.63 -16.21
N LYS A 64 -16.61 5.91 -16.06
CA LYS A 64 -16.01 7.19 -16.48
C LYS A 64 -14.75 6.99 -17.30
N ILE A 65 -14.66 7.68 -18.44
CA ILE A 65 -13.42 7.78 -19.21
C ILE A 65 -12.64 8.98 -18.70
N ILE A 66 -11.55 8.72 -17.99
CA ILE A 66 -10.66 9.74 -17.48
C ILE A 66 -9.39 9.74 -18.32
N LEU A 67 -9.12 10.86 -19.00
CA LEU A 67 -7.94 11.01 -19.82
C LEU A 67 -6.76 11.43 -18.93
N LEU A 68 -5.70 10.62 -18.94
CA LEU A 68 -4.47 10.85 -18.14
C LEU A 68 -3.88 12.25 -18.31
N LYS A 69 -4.05 12.87 -19.49
CA LYS A 69 -3.54 14.22 -19.79
C LYS A 69 -4.17 15.34 -18.93
N TYR A 70 -5.29 15.07 -18.27
CA TYR A 70 -6.01 16.02 -17.42
C TYR A 70 -5.92 15.67 -15.94
N THR A 71 -5.20 14.62 -15.58
CA THR A 71 -5.15 14.12 -14.22
C THR A 71 -3.72 14.06 -13.71
N ASN A 72 -3.54 14.47 -12.47
CA ASN A 72 -2.31 14.20 -11.73
C ASN A 72 -2.43 12.79 -11.12
N VAL A 73 -2.15 11.76 -11.91
CA VAL A 73 -2.15 10.37 -11.43
C VAL A 73 -0.77 9.77 -11.55
N GLN A 74 -0.40 8.98 -10.56
CA GLN A 74 0.82 8.20 -10.59
C GLN A 74 0.48 6.74 -10.89
N ILE A 75 1.05 6.21 -11.97
CA ILE A 75 0.90 4.81 -12.38
C ILE A 75 2.23 4.12 -12.10
N GLU A 76 2.22 3.23 -11.12
CA GLU A 76 3.42 2.51 -10.69
C GLU A 76 3.07 1.06 -10.37
N ASN A 77 4.10 0.24 -10.17
CA ASN A 77 3.92 -1.06 -9.55
C ASN A 77 3.95 -0.90 -8.03
N TRP A 78 2.97 -1.49 -7.37
CA TRP A 78 2.77 -1.41 -5.93
C TRP A 78 2.90 -2.80 -5.33
N TYR A 79 3.53 -2.90 -4.16
CA TYR A 79 3.25 -3.99 -3.24
C TYR A 79 1.93 -3.69 -2.55
N VAL A 80 1.05 -4.69 -2.52
CA VAL A 80 -0.21 -4.67 -1.79
C VAL A 80 -0.15 -5.81 -0.80
N GLY A 81 -0.30 -5.52 0.48
CA GLY A 81 -0.34 -6.53 1.54
C GLY A 81 -1.57 -6.34 2.40
N ARG A 82 -2.19 -7.45 2.81
CA ARG A 82 -3.26 -7.43 3.81
C ARG A 82 -2.65 -7.52 5.20
N VAL A 83 -3.12 -6.69 6.12
CA VAL A 83 -2.68 -6.66 7.51
C VAL A 83 -3.73 -7.38 8.36
N GLU A 84 -3.29 -8.36 9.13
CA GLU A 84 -4.13 -9.15 10.04
C GLU A 84 -3.53 -9.16 11.44
N GLU A 85 -4.39 -9.12 12.46
CA GLU A 85 -3.99 -9.35 13.85
C GLU A 85 -3.33 -10.72 13.98
N LYS A 86 -2.22 -10.77 14.73
CA LYS A 86 -1.53 -12.03 14.99
C LYS A 86 -2.34 -12.84 16.00
N GLU A 87 -3.02 -13.88 15.53
CA GLU A 87 -3.68 -14.85 16.42
C GLU A 87 -2.60 -15.56 17.29
N VAL A 88 -2.76 -15.48 18.62
CA VAL A 88 -1.87 -16.08 19.64
C VAL A 88 -2.24 -17.53 19.92
#